data_AF-A0A7R9ZHS4-F1
#
_entry.id   AF-A0A7R9ZHS4-F1
#
_cell.length_a   1.000
_cell.length_b   1.000
_cell.length_c   1.000
_cell.angle_alpha   90.00
_cell.angle_beta   90.00
_cell.angle_gamma   90.00
#
_symmetry.space_group_name_H-M   'P 1'
#
loop_
_entity.id
_entity.type
_entity.pdbx_description
1 polymer ?
#
loop_
_entity_poly.entity_id
_entity_poly.type
_entity_poly.pdbx_seq_one_letter_code
_entity_poly.pdbx_strand_id
1 'polypeptide(L)'
;NVEVISTTAVHVALLKTIFDFPSIKALLDRPDFTMVYDSMYGVNGPSAKAVFIDEMGQPESSCLNATPKDDFNGGHADPNLTYAKELVAIMGLDKKGQKIDVGGKPIPSFGAAADGDGDRNMILGTQFFVTPSDSLAIIAAYADSIPFFRTQGGLKGVARSMPTSGAVDLVAKDMGFDLFETPTGWKYFGNLMDSKDIYGGTDYTPFICGEESFG
;
A
#
# COMPACT_ATOMS: atom_id res chain seq x y z
N ASN A 1 26.38 8.54 -24.51
CA ASN A 1 25.46 7.40 -24.79
C ASN A 1 24.26 7.54 -23.89
N VAL A 2 23.05 7.43 -24.44
CA VAL A 2 21.79 7.43 -23.69
C VAL A 2 21.34 5.98 -23.58
N GLU A 3 20.98 5.55 -22.38
CA GLU A 3 20.41 4.22 -22.11
C GLU A 3 18.94 4.41 -21.73
N VAL A 4 18.05 3.66 -22.38
CA VAL A 4 16.61 3.64 -22.08
C VAL A 4 16.32 2.32 -21.38
N ILE A 5 15.83 2.40 -20.14
CA ILE A 5 15.53 1.24 -19.30
C ILE A 5 14.02 1.01 -19.18
N SER A 6 13.63 -0.22 -18.86
CA SER A 6 12.24 -0.53 -18.49
C SER A 6 11.84 0.23 -17.22
N THR A 7 10.63 0.78 -17.22
CA THR A 7 10.07 1.50 -16.07
C THR A 7 9.59 0.58 -14.95
N THR A 8 9.40 -0.73 -15.22
CA THR A 8 8.78 -1.66 -14.28
C THR A 8 9.67 -2.84 -13.89
N ALA A 9 10.59 -3.27 -14.75
CA ALA A 9 11.31 -4.54 -14.56
C ALA A 9 12.12 -4.59 -13.25
N VAL A 10 12.83 -3.51 -12.91
CA VAL A 10 13.62 -3.42 -11.67
C VAL A 10 12.72 -3.44 -10.44
N HIS A 11 11.58 -2.74 -10.50
CA HIS A 11 10.61 -2.70 -9.41
C HIS A 11 9.97 -4.07 -9.17
N VAL A 12 9.51 -4.75 -10.22
CA VAL A 12 8.95 -6.12 -10.11
C VAL A 12 10.00 -7.10 -9.56
N ALA A 13 11.25 -7.01 -10.03
CA ALA A 13 12.33 -7.85 -9.51
C ALA A 13 12.56 -7.62 -8.01
N LEU A 14 12.52 -6.36 -7.54
CA LEU A 14 12.62 -6.03 -6.12
C LEU A 14 11.42 -6.57 -5.32
N LEU A 15 10.20 -6.42 -5.82
CA LEU A 15 9.01 -6.93 -5.12
C LEU A 15 9.07 -8.45 -4.91
N LYS A 16 9.65 -9.21 -5.86
CA LYS A 16 9.86 -10.66 -5.73
C LYS A 16 10.91 -11.05 -4.69
N THR A 17 11.80 -10.15 -4.29
CA THR A 17 12.72 -10.40 -3.16
C THR A 17 12.07 -10.10 -1.81
N ILE A 18 11.03 -9.25 -1.81
CA ILE A 18 10.34 -8.80 -0.60
C ILE A 18 9.17 -9.72 -0.24
N PHE A 19 8.33 -10.05 -1.23
CA PHE A 19 7.06 -10.76 -1.07
C PHE A 19 7.08 -12.18 -1.64
N ASP A 20 6.24 -13.05 -1.09
CA ASP A 20 6.00 -14.39 -1.62
C ASP A 20 4.94 -14.33 -2.73
N PHE A 21 5.41 -14.10 -3.97
CA PHE A 21 4.55 -14.03 -5.15
C PHE A 21 3.69 -15.29 -5.35
N PRO A 22 4.24 -16.52 -5.24
CA PRO A 22 3.43 -17.74 -5.30
C PRO A 22 2.25 -17.75 -4.31
N SER A 23 2.48 -17.36 -3.05
CA SER A 23 1.40 -17.31 -2.04
C SER A 23 0.35 -16.24 -2.35
N ILE A 24 0.78 -15.06 -2.81
CA ILE A 24 -0.14 -14.00 -3.23
C ILE A 24 -0.96 -14.44 -4.46
N LYS A 25 -0.31 -15.04 -5.45
CA LYS A 25 -0.99 -15.58 -6.63
C LYS A 25 -2.03 -16.64 -6.24
N ALA A 26 -1.69 -17.54 -5.33
CA ALA A 26 -2.62 -18.56 -4.85
C ALA A 26 -3.86 -17.95 -4.16
N LEU A 27 -3.71 -16.83 -3.44
CA LEU A 27 -4.85 -16.06 -2.90
C LEU A 27 -5.70 -15.47 -4.02
N LEU A 28 -5.07 -14.83 -5.01
CA LEU A 28 -5.76 -14.14 -6.11
C LEU A 28 -6.40 -15.09 -7.13
N ASP A 29 -5.95 -16.35 -7.21
CA ASP A 29 -6.53 -17.39 -8.06
C ASP A 29 -7.76 -18.06 -7.41
N ARG A 30 -8.09 -17.73 -6.15
CA ARG A 30 -9.25 -18.30 -5.48
C ARG A 30 -10.55 -17.78 -6.12
N PRO A 31 -11.54 -18.67 -6.39
CA PRO A 31 -12.80 -18.27 -7.02
C PRO A 31 -13.68 -17.36 -6.13
N ASP A 32 -13.40 -17.31 -4.83
CA ASP A 32 -14.11 -16.48 -3.85
C ASP A 32 -13.37 -15.18 -3.49
N PHE A 33 -12.26 -14.88 -4.18
CA PHE A 33 -11.49 -13.66 -3.96
C PHE A 33 -11.41 -12.83 -5.25
N THR A 34 -11.77 -11.56 -5.17
CA THR A 34 -11.65 -10.61 -6.29
C THR A 34 -11.02 -9.30 -5.82
N MET A 35 -10.24 -8.67 -6.70
CA MET A 35 -9.57 -7.41 -6.39
C MET A 35 -9.74 -6.35 -7.48
N VAL A 36 -9.66 -5.09 -7.07
CA VAL A 36 -9.54 -3.94 -7.98
C VAL A 36 -8.47 -2.99 -7.47
N TYR A 37 -7.56 -2.58 -8.35
CA TYR A 37 -6.49 -1.63 -8.10
C TYR A 37 -6.65 -0.42 -9.02
N ASP A 38 -6.93 0.76 -8.47
CA ASP A 38 -7.10 2.01 -9.20
C ASP A 38 -5.81 2.83 -9.21
N SER A 39 -5.18 2.98 -10.37
CA SER A 39 -3.97 3.80 -10.50
C SER A 39 -4.27 5.28 -10.76
N MET A 40 -5.54 5.69 -10.80
CA MET A 40 -5.99 7.08 -10.96
C MET A 40 -5.34 7.83 -12.13
N TYR A 41 -5.03 7.12 -13.24
CA TYR A 41 -4.28 7.64 -14.39
C TYR A 41 -2.85 8.14 -14.06
N GLY A 42 -2.31 7.75 -12.90
CA GLY A 42 -0.96 8.06 -12.45
C GLY A 42 0.12 7.11 -12.98
N VAL A 43 1.36 7.38 -12.60
CA VAL A 43 2.55 6.67 -13.10
C VAL A 43 2.60 5.20 -12.67
N ASN A 44 1.85 4.82 -11.63
CA ASN A 44 1.86 3.46 -11.12
C ASN A 44 1.06 2.47 -12.00
N GLY A 45 0.28 2.95 -12.98
CA GLY A 45 -0.52 2.10 -13.87
C GLY A 45 0.26 0.97 -14.56
N PRO A 46 1.38 1.24 -15.25
CA PRO A 46 2.23 0.22 -15.84
C PRO A 46 2.79 -0.78 -14.82
N SER A 47 3.18 -0.32 -13.62
CA SER A 47 3.66 -1.20 -12.53
C SER A 47 2.54 -2.10 -12.02
N ALA A 48 1.32 -1.59 -11.86
CA ALA A 48 0.16 -2.37 -11.46
C ALA A 48 -0.17 -3.46 -12.48
N LYS A 49 -0.12 -3.16 -13.78
CA LYS A 49 -0.30 -4.16 -14.84
C LYS A 49 0.81 -5.22 -14.81
N ALA A 50 2.07 -4.80 -14.69
CA ALA A 50 3.19 -5.72 -14.62
C ALA A 50 3.09 -6.68 -13.42
N VAL A 51 2.67 -6.19 -12.24
CA VAL A 51 2.50 -7.03 -11.06
C VAL A 51 1.23 -7.89 -11.17
N PHE A 52 0.05 -7.27 -11.29
CA PHE A 52 -1.20 -8.03 -11.14
C PHE A 52 -1.58 -8.81 -12.39
N ILE A 53 -1.32 -8.29 -13.59
CA ILE A 53 -1.68 -8.99 -14.84
C ILE A 53 -0.55 -9.93 -15.25
N ASP A 54 0.66 -9.40 -15.47
CA ASP A 54 1.73 -10.21 -16.06
C ASP A 54 2.28 -11.27 -15.09
N GLU A 55 2.49 -10.91 -13.80
CA GLU A 55 3.03 -11.83 -12.80
C GLU A 55 1.94 -12.65 -12.08
N MET A 56 0.82 -12.03 -11.72
CA MET A 56 -0.25 -12.74 -10.98
C MET A 56 -1.35 -13.34 -11.87
N GLY A 57 -1.39 -13.01 -13.17
CA GLY A 57 -2.37 -13.55 -14.12
C GLY A 57 -3.80 -13.03 -13.90
N GLN A 58 -3.97 -11.89 -13.23
CA GLN A 58 -5.27 -11.29 -13.00
C GLN A 58 -5.84 -10.66 -14.28
N PRO A 59 -7.17 -10.60 -14.44
CA PRO A 59 -7.77 -9.98 -15.62
C PRO A 59 -7.48 -8.48 -15.67
N GLU A 60 -7.47 -7.88 -16.88
CA GLU A 60 -7.25 -6.44 -17.06
C GLU A 60 -8.21 -5.57 -16.24
N SER A 61 -9.43 -6.05 -15.98
CA SER A 61 -10.43 -5.38 -15.15
C SER A 61 -9.99 -5.18 -13.69
N SER A 62 -8.95 -5.88 -13.24
CA SER A 62 -8.38 -5.71 -11.90
C SER A 62 -7.54 -4.44 -11.79
N CYS A 63 -7.15 -3.82 -12.91
CA CYS A 63 -6.35 -2.59 -12.95
C CYS A 63 -7.16 -1.44 -13.55
N LEU A 64 -7.84 -0.69 -12.69
CA LEU A 64 -8.64 0.47 -13.05
C LEU A 64 -7.75 1.70 -13.33
N ASN A 65 -8.12 2.50 -14.33
CA ASN A 65 -7.43 3.74 -14.72
C ASN A 65 -5.90 3.60 -14.86
N ALA A 66 -5.41 2.42 -15.29
CA ALA A 66 -3.99 2.07 -15.28
C ALA A 66 -3.18 2.52 -16.52
N THR A 67 -3.69 3.51 -17.26
CA THR A 67 -2.97 4.15 -18.37
C THR A 67 -2.65 5.59 -17.99
N PRO A 68 -1.37 5.96 -17.82
CA PRO A 68 -0.99 7.31 -17.40
C PRO A 68 -1.53 8.40 -18.34
N LYS A 69 -1.96 9.54 -17.78
CA LYS A 69 -2.37 10.73 -18.53
C LYS A 69 -1.80 11.99 -17.91
N ASP A 70 -1.41 12.94 -18.77
CA ASP A 70 -0.79 14.21 -18.37
C ASP A 70 -1.64 15.05 -17.40
N ASP A 71 -2.96 14.91 -17.44
CA ASP A 71 -3.93 15.63 -16.62
C ASP A 71 -4.73 14.71 -15.68
N PHE A 72 -4.31 13.45 -15.52
CA PHE A 72 -5.04 12.41 -14.78
C PHE A 72 -6.52 12.27 -15.22
N ASN A 73 -6.80 12.49 -16.51
CA ASN A 73 -8.15 12.51 -17.09
C ASN A 73 -9.05 13.63 -16.53
N GLY A 74 -8.45 14.78 -16.16
CA GLY A 74 -9.12 15.89 -15.49
C GLY A 74 -9.46 15.63 -14.02
N GLY A 75 -8.92 14.55 -13.44
CA GLY A 75 -9.14 14.12 -12.06
C GLY A 75 -8.07 14.64 -11.09
N HIS A 76 -8.17 14.19 -9.83
CA HIS A 76 -7.17 14.43 -8.80
C HIS A 76 -6.61 13.06 -8.37
N ALA A 77 -5.36 12.77 -8.71
CA ALA A 77 -4.70 11.52 -8.35
C ALA A 77 -4.21 11.55 -6.89
N ASP A 78 -5.18 11.58 -5.97
CA ASP A 78 -4.98 11.60 -4.52
C ASP A 78 -5.97 10.61 -3.88
N PRO A 79 -5.52 9.46 -3.36
CA PRO A 79 -6.36 8.32 -3.06
C PRO A 79 -7.08 8.51 -1.71
N ASN A 80 -8.17 9.27 -1.73
CA ASN A 80 -9.03 9.47 -0.58
C ASN A 80 -10.51 9.26 -0.93
N LEU A 81 -11.37 9.20 0.10
CA LEU A 81 -12.81 8.96 -0.06
C LEU A 81 -13.54 9.98 -0.95
N THR A 82 -12.93 11.16 -1.19
CA THR A 82 -13.50 12.21 -2.03
C THR A 82 -13.05 12.12 -3.49
N TYR A 83 -11.78 11.80 -3.77
CA TYR A 83 -11.26 11.80 -5.14
C TYR A 83 -11.27 10.43 -5.81
N ALA A 84 -11.03 9.34 -5.07
CA ALA A 84 -11.12 7.97 -5.56
C ALA A 84 -12.58 7.47 -5.63
N LYS A 85 -13.50 8.31 -6.13
CA LYS A 85 -14.96 8.10 -6.09
C LYS A 85 -15.38 6.80 -6.77
N GLU A 86 -14.73 6.46 -7.87
CA GLU A 86 -15.05 5.27 -8.64
C GLU A 86 -14.73 4.01 -7.84
N LEU A 87 -13.51 3.89 -7.32
CA LEU A 87 -13.12 2.78 -6.46
C LEU A 87 -14.00 2.70 -5.19
N VAL A 88 -14.25 3.82 -4.52
CA VAL A 88 -15.10 3.87 -3.31
C VAL A 88 -16.51 3.35 -3.58
N ALA A 89 -17.11 3.75 -4.70
CA ALA A 89 -18.41 3.25 -5.13
C ALA A 89 -18.38 1.76 -5.51
N ILE A 90 -17.33 1.30 -6.20
CA ILE A 90 -17.12 -0.13 -6.52
C ILE A 90 -17.06 -0.97 -5.24
N MET A 91 -16.39 -0.46 -4.20
CA MET A 91 -16.27 -1.12 -2.90
C MET A 91 -17.53 -0.97 -2.01
N GLY A 92 -18.59 -0.36 -2.53
CA GLY A 92 -19.89 -0.25 -1.86
C GLY A 92 -19.90 0.75 -0.72
N LEU A 93 -19.16 1.85 -0.86
CA LEU A 93 -19.08 2.93 0.11
C LEU A 93 -19.47 4.29 -0.50
N ASP A 94 -19.82 5.25 0.35
CA ASP A 94 -19.91 6.66 0.00
C ASP A 94 -18.63 7.44 0.37
N LYS A 95 -18.60 8.74 0.05
CA LYS A 95 -17.47 9.63 0.37
C LYS A 95 -17.20 9.85 1.87
N LYS A 96 -18.08 9.35 2.74
CA LYS A 96 -17.93 9.37 4.21
C LYS A 96 -17.53 7.98 4.74
N GLY A 97 -17.21 7.03 3.86
CA GLY A 97 -16.88 5.65 4.21
C GLY A 97 -18.08 4.87 4.73
N GLN A 98 -19.31 5.31 4.47
CA GLN A 98 -20.52 4.63 4.89
C GLN A 98 -20.99 3.65 3.81
N LYS A 99 -21.52 2.51 4.25
CA LYS A 99 -22.04 1.47 3.35
C LYS A 99 -23.19 2.01 2.51
N ILE A 100 -23.17 1.69 1.22
CA ILE A 100 -24.28 1.97 0.30
C ILE A 100 -24.88 0.67 -0.24
N ASP A 101 -26.16 0.72 -0.60
CA ASP A 101 -26.79 -0.35 -1.35
C ASP A 101 -26.27 -0.33 -2.80
N VAL A 102 -25.68 -1.45 -3.23
CA VAL A 102 -25.12 -1.63 -4.58
C VAL A 102 -26.09 -2.35 -5.52
N GLY A 103 -27.34 -2.59 -5.10
CA GLY A 103 -28.39 -3.18 -5.93
C GLY A 103 -28.10 -4.63 -6.32
N GLY A 104 -27.52 -5.40 -5.40
CA GLY A 104 -27.17 -6.82 -5.62
C GLY A 104 -25.96 -7.06 -6.52
N LYS A 105 -25.21 -6.02 -6.92
CA LYS A 105 -23.95 -6.19 -7.64
C LYS A 105 -22.89 -6.83 -6.72
N PRO A 106 -22.05 -7.74 -7.23
CA PRO A 106 -20.92 -8.26 -6.47
C PRO A 106 -19.95 -7.13 -6.15
N ILE A 107 -19.48 -7.10 -4.90
CA ILE A 107 -18.48 -6.14 -4.42
C ILE A 107 -17.15 -6.88 -4.33
N PRO A 108 -16.04 -6.31 -4.82
CA PRO A 108 -14.74 -6.95 -4.69
C PRO A 108 -14.37 -7.24 -3.24
N SER A 109 -13.57 -8.30 -3.03
CA SER A 109 -13.04 -8.67 -1.71
C SER A 109 -12.01 -7.64 -1.23
N PHE A 110 -11.23 -7.08 -2.15
CA PHE A 110 -10.14 -6.15 -1.88
C PHE A 110 -10.12 -5.01 -2.91
N GLY A 111 -9.98 -3.78 -2.44
CA GLY A 111 -9.82 -2.60 -3.27
C GLY A 111 -8.60 -1.80 -2.83
N ALA A 112 -7.83 -1.28 -3.77
CA ALA A 112 -6.76 -0.35 -3.46
C ALA A 112 -6.63 0.75 -4.52
N ALA A 113 -6.13 1.92 -4.13
CA ALA A 113 -5.75 2.98 -5.06
C ALA A 113 -4.35 3.48 -4.75
N ALA A 114 -3.65 4.01 -5.76
CA ALA A 114 -2.43 4.79 -5.59
C ALA A 114 -2.62 6.23 -6.07
N ASP A 115 -1.78 7.12 -5.56
CA ASP A 115 -1.72 8.50 -5.99
C ASP A 115 -0.91 8.70 -7.30
N GLY A 116 -0.70 9.96 -7.69
CA GLY A 116 -0.16 10.31 -9.00
C GLY A 116 1.24 9.75 -9.29
N ASP A 117 2.15 9.79 -8.31
CA ASP A 117 3.51 9.27 -8.41
C ASP A 117 3.69 7.89 -7.73
N GLY A 118 2.71 7.44 -6.96
CA GLY A 118 2.62 6.07 -6.45
C GLY A 118 3.28 5.87 -5.08
N ASP A 119 3.51 6.95 -4.33
CA ASP A 119 4.07 6.89 -2.98
C ASP A 119 3.01 6.75 -1.89
N ARG A 120 1.73 7.02 -2.22
CA ARG A 120 0.58 6.89 -1.30
C ARG A 120 -0.43 5.86 -1.81
N ASN A 121 -1.13 5.22 -0.88
CA ASN A 121 -2.10 4.18 -1.12
C ASN A 121 -3.33 4.23 -0.20
N MET A 122 -4.50 3.95 -0.76
CA MET A 122 -5.75 3.71 -0.02
C MET A 122 -6.13 2.25 -0.10
N ILE A 123 -6.54 1.66 1.02
CA ILE A 123 -6.95 0.25 1.11
C ILE A 123 -8.41 0.14 1.55
N LEU A 124 -9.16 -0.73 0.87
CA LEU A 124 -10.59 -0.98 1.08
C LEU A 124 -10.86 -2.48 1.12
N GLY A 125 -11.76 -2.89 2.01
CA GLY A 125 -12.41 -4.20 1.97
C GLY A 125 -13.83 -4.09 1.44
N THR A 126 -14.51 -5.23 1.31
CA THR A 126 -15.94 -5.26 0.95
C THR A 126 -16.78 -4.43 1.93
N GLN A 127 -17.30 -3.29 1.46
CA GLN A 127 -18.03 -2.31 2.28
C GLN A 127 -17.29 -1.89 3.56
N PHE A 128 -15.96 -1.80 3.50
CA PHE A 128 -15.14 -1.47 4.66
C PHE A 128 -14.00 -0.54 4.27
N PHE A 129 -13.94 0.63 4.92
CA PHE A 129 -12.82 1.55 4.78
C PHE A 129 -11.77 1.24 5.84
N VAL A 130 -10.53 0.98 5.42
CA VAL A 130 -9.39 0.84 6.33
C VAL A 130 -8.73 2.20 6.45
N THR A 131 -8.68 2.75 7.67
CA THR A 131 -7.98 4.04 7.88
C THR A 131 -6.47 3.83 7.64
N PRO A 132 -5.73 4.84 7.14
CA PRO A 132 -4.28 4.71 6.93
C PRO A 132 -3.53 4.29 8.20
N SER A 133 -3.94 4.82 9.35
CA SER A 133 -3.34 4.49 10.65
C SER A 133 -3.61 3.05 11.08
N ASP A 134 -4.83 2.53 10.87
CA ASP A 134 -5.14 1.13 11.16
C ASP A 134 -4.45 0.20 10.16
N SER A 135 -4.30 0.61 8.91
CA SER A 135 -3.54 -0.13 7.89
C SER A 135 -2.09 -0.32 8.33
N LEU A 136 -1.43 0.77 8.79
CA LEU A 136 -0.09 0.73 9.37
C LEU A 136 0.00 -0.27 10.54
N ALA A 137 -0.96 -0.22 11.47
CA ALA A 137 -1.00 -1.12 12.62
C ALA A 137 -1.18 -2.59 12.21
N ILE A 138 -2.06 -2.87 11.23
CA ILE A 138 -2.28 -4.23 10.70
C ILE A 138 -1.01 -4.76 10.05
N ILE A 139 -0.34 -3.97 9.21
CA ILE A 139 0.91 -4.39 8.54
C ILE A 139 1.98 -4.68 9.60
N ALA A 140 2.14 -3.83 10.61
CA ALA A 140 3.10 -4.04 11.69
C ALA A 140 2.79 -5.32 12.48
N ALA A 141 1.51 -5.58 12.80
CA ALA A 141 1.09 -6.75 13.57
C ALA A 141 1.33 -8.07 12.83
N TYR A 142 1.28 -8.05 11.49
CA TYR A 142 1.42 -9.23 10.64
C TYR A 142 2.70 -9.21 9.78
N ALA A 143 3.70 -8.39 10.14
CA ALA A 143 4.92 -8.18 9.35
C ALA A 143 5.64 -9.50 9.03
N ASP A 144 5.63 -10.47 9.94
CA ASP A 144 6.23 -11.81 9.74
C ASP A 144 5.57 -12.63 8.60
N SER A 145 4.40 -12.23 8.11
CA SER A 145 3.78 -12.81 6.92
C SER A 145 4.53 -12.45 5.63
N ILE A 146 5.32 -11.37 5.65
CA ILE A 146 6.09 -10.89 4.51
C ILE A 146 7.53 -11.44 4.64
N PRO A 147 8.05 -12.19 3.64
CA PRO A 147 9.38 -12.79 3.70
C PRO A 147 10.51 -11.83 4.08
N PHE A 148 10.51 -10.60 3.56
CA PHE A 148 11.54 -9.60 3.89
C PHE A 148 11.74 -9.38 5.39
N PHE A 149 10.67 -9.19 6.16
CA PHE A 149 10.75 -8.97 7.60
C PHE A 149 11.13 -10.28 8.30
N ARG A 150 10.44 -11.37 7.98
CA ARG A 150 10.63 -12.68 8.60
C ARG A 150 12.07 -13.20 8.47
N THR A 151 12.67 -13.13 7.28
CA THR A 151 14.02 -13.67 7.02
C THR A 151 15.13 -12.84 7.68
N GLN A 152 14.82 -11.60 8.07
CA GLN A 152 15.73 -10.71 8.78
C GLN A 152 15.57 -10.76 10.31
N GLY A 153 14.79 -11.71 10.82
CA GLY A 153 14.56 -11.90 12.25
C GLY A 153 13.34 -11.16 12.80
N GLY A 154 12.44 -10.71 11.93
CA GLY A 154 11.23 -9.96 12.30
C GLY A 154 11.41 -8.44 12.18
N LEU A 155 10.31 -7.72 12.35
CA LEU A 155 10.29 -6.26 12.42
C LEU A 155 11.01 -5.79 13.70
N LYS A 156 11.89 -4.78 13.60
CA LYS A 156 12.64 -4.26 14.76
C LYS A 156 12.07 -2.94 15.31
N GLY A 157 11.49 -2.12 14.44
CA GLY A 157 10.93 -0.85 14.84
C GLY A 157 9.85 -0.32 13.91
N VAL A 158 9.06 0.61 14.44
CA VAL A 158 8.00 1.31 13.74
C VAL A 158 8.06 2.80 14.01
N ALA A 159 7.72 3.62 13.02
CA ALA A 159 7.45 5.05 13.21
C ALA A 159 6.10 5.46 12.66
N ARG A 160 5.55 6.51 13.24
CA ARG A 160 4.43 7.24 12.66
C ARG A 160 4.63 8.74 12.76
N SER A 161 4.02 9.49 11.85
CA SER A 161 3.85 10.93 12.06
C SER A 161 2.98 11.16 13.31
N MET A 162 3.23 12.23 14.06
CA MET A 162 2.46 12.60 15.24
C MET A 162 0.96 12.72 14.97
N PRO A 163 0.48 13.27 13.83
CA PRO A 163 -0.95 13.32 13.53
C PRO A 163 -1.60 11.94 13.25
N THR A 164 -0.81 10.90 12.97
CA THR A 164 -1.30 9.54 12.78
C THR A 164 -1.82 8.96 14.10
N SER A 165 -2.96 8.26 14.05
CA SER A 165 -3.51 7.56 15.22
C SER A 165 -2.50 6.58 15.82
N GLY A 166 -2.48 6.48 17.15
CA GLY A 166 -1.61 5.58 17.91
C GLY A 166 -2.02 4.10 17.90
N ALA A 167 -2.75 3.63 16.88
CA ALA A 167 -3.11 2.22 16.76
C ALA A 167 -1.86 1.33 16.69
N VAL A 168 -0.83 1.77 15.95
CA VAL A 168 0.45 1.06 15.84
C VAL A 168 1.23 1.03 17.16
N ASP A 169 1.00 2.00 18.04
CA ASP A 169 1.64 2.07 19.36
C ASP A 169 1.23 0.89 20.24
N LEU A 170 -0.04 0.46 20.13
CA LEU A 170 -0.56 -0.71 20.84
C LEU A 170 0.10 -1.99 20.33
N VAL A 171 0.30 -2.09 19.01
CA VAL A 171 0.98 -3.23 18.37
C VAL A 171 2.45 -3.26 18.79
N ALA A 172 3.15 -2.12 18.72
CA ALA A 172 4.55 -2.02 19.13
C ALA A 172 4.74 -2.43 20.60
N LYS A 173 3.83 -2.02 21.48
CA LYS A 173 3.85 -2.42 22.89
C LYS A 173 3.66 -3.93 23.08
N ASP A 174 2.73 -4.55 22.36
CA ASP A 174 2.44 -5.98 22.47
C ASP A 174 3.58 -6.84 21.92
N MET A 175 4.16 -6.42 20.79
CA MET A 175 5.21 -7.16 20.07
C MET A 175 6.63 -6.80 20.52
N GLY A 176 6.80 -5.74 21.33
CA GLY A 176 8.10 -5.30 21.83
C GLY A 176 8.96 -4.57 20.78
N PHE A 177 8.34 -3.87 19.83
CA PHE A 177 9.04 -3.07 18.82
C PHE A 177 9.43 -1.69 19.37
N ASP A 178 10.56 -1.16 18.89
CA ASP A 178 10.87 0.26 19.10
C ASP A 178 9.85 1.13 18.35
N LEU A 179 9.29 2.13 19.02
CA LEU A 179 8.26 3.02 18.49
C LEU A 179 8.74 4.47 18.47
N PHE A 180 8.55 5.14 17.34
CA PHE A 180 8.87 6.56 17.18
C PHE A 180 7.67 7.36 16.72
N GLU A 181 7.28 8.34 17.53
CA GLU A 181 6.37 9.41 17.11
C GLU A 181 7.22 10.59 16.59
N THR A 182 7.12 10.87 15.29
CA THR A 182 7.93 11.91 14.63
C THR A 182 7.05 13.07 14.17
N PRO A 183 7.58 14.30 14.00
CA PRO A 183 6.85 15.32 13.26
C PRO A 183 6.57 14.86 11.81
N THR A 184 5.58 15.47 11.15
CA THR A 184 5.31 15.23 9.74
C THR A 184 6.55 15.51 8.88
N GLY A 185 6.84 14.60 7.95
CA GLY A 185 7.91 14.76 6.96
C GLY A 185 8.91 13.60 6.95
N TRP A 186 9.09 13.04 5.75
CA TRP A 186 9.91 11.86 5.46
C TRP A 186 11.35 11.88 6.03
N LYS A 187 11.96 13.06 6.19
CA LYS A 187 13.33 13.21 6.72
C LYS A 187 13.55 12.53 8.08
N TYR A 188 12.52 12.45 8.93
CA TYR A 188 12.63 11.80 10.24
C TYR A 188 12.67 10.28 10.08
N PHE A 189 11.86 9.72 9.17
CA PHE A 189 11.91 8.29 8.86
C PHE A 189 13.24 7.89 8.22
N GLY A 190 13.75 8.69 7.27
CA GLY A 190 15.06 8.46 6.66
C GLY A 190 16.19 8.39 7.70
N ASN A 191 16.22 9.31 8.67
CA ASN A 191 17.22 9.27 9.74
C ASN A 191 17.14 8.00 10.62
N LEU A 192 15.94 7.47 10.84
CA LEU A 192 15.74 6.23 11.60
C LEU A 192 16.19 5.00 10.79
N MET A 193 15.89 4.96 9.50
CA MET A 193 16.35 3.91 8.59
C MET A 193 17.89 3.88 8.48
N ASP A 194 18.51 5.07 8.38
CA ASP A 194 19.97 5.23 8.22
C ASP A 194 20.75 5.19 9.55
N SER A 195 20.06 5.01 10.68
CA SER A 195 20.61 5.12 12.05
C SER A 195 21.91 4.32 12.21
N LYS A 196 21.95 3.07 11.75
CA LYS A 196 23.15 2.22 11.85
C LYS A 196 24.18 2.54 10.77
N ASP A 197 23.76 2.51 9.50
CA ASP A 197 24.68 2.45 8.36
C ASP A 197 25.37 3.79 8.09
N ILE A 198 24.70 4.91 8.38
CA ILE A 198 25.25 6.27 8.18
C ILE A 198 25.68 6.89 9.51
N TYR A 199 24.89 6.72 10.57
CA TYR A 199 25.09 7.45 11.82
C TYR A 199 25.73 6.63 12.96
N GLY A 200 25.98 5.33 12.76
CA GLY A 200 26.62 4.45 13.76
C GLY A 200 25.77 4.19 15.00
N GLY A 201 24.47 4.47 14.93
CA GLY A 201 23.48 4.25 15.98
C GLY A 201 22.88 2.84 15.97
N THR A 202 21.73 2.69 16.62
CA THR A 202 20.98 1.43 16.70
C THR A 202 20.47 1.01 15.33
N ASP A 203 20.48 -0.30 15.08
CA ASP A 203 19.91 -0.90 13.88
C ASP A 203 18.40 -1.17 14.05
N TYR A 204 17.59 -0.23 13.57
CA TYR A 204 16.14 -0.35 13.57
C TYR A 204 15.59 -1.09 12.35
N THR A 205 16.44 -1.56 11.42
CA THR A 205 16.01 -2.24 10.20
C THR A 205 15.95 -3.76 10.39
N PRO A 206 14.90 -4.47 9.94
CA PRO A 206 13.75 -3.97 9.18
C PRO A 206 12.83 -3.03 9.96
N PHE A 207 12.36 -1.99 9.27
CA PHE A 207 11.61 -0.86 9.83
C PHE A 207 10.36 -0.58 9.01
N ILE A 208 9.27 -0.17 9.65
CA ILE A 208 8.05 0.31 8.98
C ILE A 208 7.76 1.74 9.45
N CYS A 209 7.34 2.61 8.53
CA CYS A 209 6.85 3.95 8.85
C CYS A 209 5.50 4.19 8.19
N GLY A 210 4.75 5.18 8.67
CA GLY A 210 3.53 5.65 7.99
C GLY A 210 3.01 6.99 8.51
N GLU A 211 2.18 7.62 7.70
CA GLU A 211 1.52 8.90 7.89
C GLU A 211 0.00 8.75 7.66
N GLU A 212 -0.77 9.65 8.27
CA GLU A 212 -2.23 9.66 8.21
C GLU A 212 -2.76 10.00 6.82
N SER A 213 -1.90 10.56 5.96
CA SER A 213 -2.16 10.98 4.59
C SER A 213 -1.99 9.86 3.58
N PHE A 214 -2.33 8.62 3.94
CA PHE A 214 -2.33 7.46 3.05
C PHE A 214 -0.92 7.00 2.58
N GLY A 215 0.14 7.26 3.33
CA GLY A 215 1.52 6.89 2.94
C GLY A 215 2.29 6.29 4.09
#